data_AF-A0A645CR25-F1
#
_entry.id   AF-A0A645CR25-F1
#
_cell.length_a   1.000
_cell.length_b   1.000
_cell.length_c   1.000
_cell.angle_alpha   90.00
_cell.angle_beta   90.00
_cell.angle_gamma   90.00
#
_symmetry.space_group_name_H-M   'P 1'
#
loop_
_entity.id
_entity.type
_entity.pdbx_description
1 polymer ?
#
loop_
_entity_poly.entity_id
_entity_poly.type
_entity_poly.pdbx_seq_one_letter_code
_entity_poly.pdbx_strand_id
1 'polypeptide(L)'
;MIDGQKMSKSLGNVISPQQLIDLFGVDGARYLIARSFPSENDSDVGIERFKEKYNADLANNLGNLVSRITKLAEGLKIDEIKNNLDQKFVELIDNCRYDEAIGLVFEKFVNTSNAKLNEVTPWKLEKDDPKRIEVLNYCVNNLKQAANHLNSIMPETAQNILNCFDGEVRPLEKPLFPRI
;
A
#
# COMPACT_ATOMS: atom_id res chain seq x y z
N MET A 1 -2.62 -16.73 18.06
CA MET A 1 -3.41 -17.97 17.84
C MET A 1 -3.75 -18.09 16.36
N ILE A 2 -4.15 -19.27 15.87
CA ILE A 2 -4.80 -19.42 14.55
C ILE A 2 -6.22 -19.90 14.79
N ASP A 3 -7.20 -19.14 14.35
CA ASP A 3 -8.63 -19.37 14.57
C ASP A 3 -8.95 -19.75 16.03
N GLY A 4 -8.35 -19.02 16.97
CA GLY A 4 -8.56 -19.21 18.41
C GLY A 4 -7.82 -20.41 19.04
N GLN A 5 -6.93 -21.09 18.31
CA GLN A 5 -6.13 -22.21 18.84
C GLN A 5 -4.64 -21.86 18.98
N LYS A 6 -3.98 -22.47 19.98
CA LYS A 6 -2.51 -22.43 20.09
C LYS A 6 -1.89 -23.08 18.84
N MET A 7 -0.94 -22.39 18.20
CA MET A 7 -0.17 -22.97 17.11
C MET A 7 0.55 -24.21 17.60
N SER A 8 0.29 -25.34 16.95
CA SER A 8 1.05 -26.56 17.17
C SER A 8 1.21 -27.30 15.85
N LYS A 9 2.40 -27.87 15.63
CA LYS A 9 2.67 -28.74 14.48
C LYS A 9 1.76 -29.98 14.48
N SER A 10 1.29 -30.43 15.66
CA SER A 10 0.40 -31.59 15.78
C SER A 10 -1.06 -31.28 15.43
N LEU A 11 -1.49 -30.01 15.50
CA LEU A 11 -2.83 -29.56 15.12
C LEU A 11 -2.92 -29.15 13.64
N GLY A 12 -1.80 -29.08 12.91
CA GLY A 12 -1.76 -28.64 11.50
C GLY A 12 -1.93 -27.13 11.30
N ASN A 13 -2.21 -26.38 12.38
CA ASN A 13 -2.45 -24.94 12.37
C ASN A 13 -1.15 -24.14 12.51
N VAL A 14 -0.17 -24.39 11.64
CA VAL A 14 1.07 -23.59 11.56
C VAL A 14 1.15 -22.99 10.17
N ILE A 15 1.11 -21.66 10.09
CA ILE A 15 1.36 -20.94 8.83
C ILE A 15 2.86 -20.79 8.65
N SER A 16 3.40 -21.38 7.58
CA SER A 16 4.81 -21.22 7.25
C SER A 16 5.07 -19.92 6.48
N PRO A 17 6.26 -19.31 6.60
CA PRO A 17 6.63 -18.16 5.78
C PRO A 17 6.53 -18.45 4.27
N GLN A 18 6.90 -19.67 3.85
CA GLN A 18 6.79 -20.07 2.44
C GLN A 18 5.34 -20.06 1.96
N GLN A 19 4.41 -20.57 2.77
CA GLN A 19 2.98 -20.54 2.45
C GLN A 19 2.45 -19.11 2.28
N LEU A 20 2.93 -18.14 3.08
CA LEU A 20 2.57 -16.74 2.92
C LEU A 20 3.12 -16.16 1.62
N ILE A 21 4.37 -16.47 1.28
CA ILE A 21 5.01 -15.99 0.05
C ILE A 21 4.30 -16.58 -1.17
N ASP A 22 3.98 -17.88 -1.15
CA ASP A 22 3.31 -18.56 -2.26
C ASP A 22 1.91 -17.99 -2.54
N LEU A 23 1.20 -17.58 -1.48
CA LEU A 23 -0.15 -17.01 -1.60
C LEU A 23 -0.12 -15.51 -1.91
N PHE A 24 0.69 -14.73 -1.20
CA PHE A 24 0.60 -13.26 -1.16
C PHE A 24 1.78 -12.54 -1.84
N GLY A 25 2.79 -13.28 -2.29
CA GLY A 25 4.08 -12.72 -2.69
C GLY A 25 4.92 -12.26 -1.49
N VAL A 26 6.18 -11.90 -1.74
CA VAL A 26 7.13 -11.49 -0.68
C VAL A 26 6.64 -10.24 0.05
N ASP A 27 6.30 -9.18 -0.69
CA ASP A 27 5.85 -7.92 -0.10
C ASP A 27 4.48 -8.04 0.56
N GLY A 28 3.56 -8.79 -0.03
CA GLY A 28 2.26 -9.08 0.60
C GLY A 28 2.41 -9.83 1.91
N ALA A 29 3.30 -10.83 1.97
CA ALA A 29 3.62 -11.54 3.20
C ALA A 29 4.24 -10.61 4.26
N ARG A 30 5.21 -9.77 3.87
CA ARG A 30 5.85 -8.78 4.77
C ARG A 30 4.83 -7.80 5.33
N TYR A 31 3.92 -7.28 4.49
CA TYR A 31 2.84 -6.39 4.90
C TYR A 31 1.91 -7.05 5.92
N LEU A 32 1.43 -8.26 5.63
CA LEU A 32 0.49 -8.97 6.49
C LEU A 32 1.11 -9.24 7.86
N ILE A 33 2.34 -9.72 7.89
CA ILE A 33 3.11 -9.91 9.13
C ILE A 33 3.21 -8.59 9.88
N ALA A 34 3.72 -7.54 9.24
CA ALA A 34 3.92 -6.23 9.86
C ALA A 34 2.61 -5.60 10.40
N ARG A 35 1.46 -5.89 9.79
CA ARG A 35 0.13 -5.41 10.24
C ARG A 35 -0.57 -6.31 11.25
N SER A 36 -0.06 -7.51 11.52
CA SER A 36 -0.74 -8.50 12.36
C SER A 36 -0.11 -8.72 13.73
N PHE A 37 0.94 -7.99 14.07
CA PHE A 37 1.53 -7.97 15.41
C PHE A 37 1.34 -6.59 16.06
N PRO A 38 0.14 -6.27 16.60
CA PRO A 38 0.01 -5.15 17.52
C PRO A 38 0.82 -5.46 18.78
N SER A 39 1.47 -4.43 19.32
CA SER A 39 2.38 -4.54 20.47
C SER A 39 1.73 -4.99 21.78
N GLU A 40 0.39 -5.07 21.85
CA GLU A 40 -0.34 -5.22 23.12
C GLU A 40 -1.33 -6.40 23.20
N ASN A 41 -1.64 -7.12 22.11
CA ASN A 41 -2.63 -8.22 22.16
C ASN A 41 -2.25 -9.44 21.30
N ASP A 42 -2.59 -10.63 21.81
CA ASP A 42 -2.46 -11.90 21.10
C ASP A 42 -3.38 -11.88 19.86
N SER A 43 -2.78 -11.66 18.69
CA SER A 43 -3.54 -11.60 17.45
C SER A 43 -4.01 -12.99 17.04
N ASP A 44 -5.25 -13.06 16.56
CA ASP A 44 -5.83 -14.25 15.99
C ASP A 44 -5.61 -14.22 14.47
N VAL A 45 -4.60 -14.97 14.05
CA VAL A 45 -3.93 -14.91 12.75
C VAL A 45 -4.35 -16.13 11.94
N GLY A 46 -5.05 -15.94 10.81
CA GLY A 46 -5.52 -17.04 9.96
C GLY A 46 -5.33 -16.72 8.48
N ILE A 47 -5.14 -17.75 7.65
CA ILE A 47 -4.94 -17.56 6.20
C ILE A 47 -6.13 -16.82 5.56
N GLU A 48 -7.36 -17.13 5.97
CA GLU A 48 -8.55 -16.45 5.43
C GLU A 48 -8.58 -14.97 5.83
N ARG A 49 -8.25 -14.64 7.09
CA ARG A 49 -8.13 -13.23 7.52
C ARG A 49 -7.01 -12.50 6.78
N PHE A 50 -5.92 -13.20 6.49
CA PHE A 50 -4.84 -12.65 5.67
C PHE A 50 -5.26 -12.40 4.23
N LYS A 51 -6.04 -13.31 3.61
CA LYS A 51 -6.63 -13.07 2.30
C LYS A 51 -7.57 -11.88 2.31
N GLU A 52 -8.47 -11.79 3.29
CA GLU A 52 -9.38 -10.65 3.44
C GLU A 52 -8.60 -9.34 3.55
N LYS A 53 -7.59 -9.29 4.42
CA LYS A 53 -6.77 -8.09 4.64
C LYS A 53 -5.92 -7.73 3.42
N TYR A 54 -5.31 -8.71 2.78
CA TYR A 54 -4.56 -8.52 1.54
C TYR A 54 -5.46 -7.93 0.45
N ASN A 55 -6.63 -8.54 0.23
CA ASN A 55 -7.57 -8.07 -0.78
C ASN A 55 -8.09 -6.67 -0.46
N ALA A 56 -8.42 -6.39 0.80
CA ALA A 56 -8.94 -5.08 1.21
C ALA A 56 -7.88 -3.98 1.10
N ASP A 57 -6.73 -4.16 1.76
CA ASP A 57 -5.74 -3.10 1.93
C ASP A 57 -4.80 -3.00 0.71
N LEU A 58 -4.33 -4.13 0.17
CA LEU A 58 -3.35 -4.13 -0.91
C LEU A 58 -4.01 -4.12 -2.29
N ALA A 59 -4.83 -5.12 -2.62
CA ALA A 59 -5.42 -5.20 -3.95
C ALA A 59 -6.47 -4.10 -4.20
N ASN A 60 -7.47 -3.98 -3.32
CA ASN A 60 -8.62 -3.11 -3.55
C ASN A 60 -8.38 -1.64 -3.20
N ASN A 61 -7.42 -1.35 -2.31
CA ASN A 61 -7.09 0.01 -1.91
C ASN A 61 -5.82 0.53 -2.61
N LEU A 62 -4.62 0.18 -2.11
CA LEU A 62 -3.37 0.74 -2.67
C LEU A 62 -3.16 0.39 -4.15
N GLY A 63 -3.29 -0.89 -4.53
CA GLY A 63 -3.07 -1.37 -5.90
C GLY A 63 -4.03 -0.73 -6.91
N ASN A 64 -5.32 -0.70 -6.59
CA ASN A 64 -6.32 -0.03 -7.40
C ASN A 64 -6.09 1.48 -7.49
N LEU A 65 -5.69 2.13 -6.40
CA LEU A 65 -5.39 3.57 -6.39
C LEU A 65 -4.23 3.89 -7.34
N VAL A 66 -3.12 3.16 -7.27
CA VAL A 66 -1.97 3.34 -8.17
C VAL A 66 -2.40 3.12 -9.62
N SER A 67 -3.16 2.06 -9.89
CA SER A 67 -3.65 1.75 -11.25
C SER A 67 -4.55 2.87 -11.80
N ARG A 68 -5.47 3.41 -10.99
CA ARG A 68 -6.35 4.52 -11.39
C ARG A 68 -5.58 5.81 -11.65
N ILE A 69 -4.68 6.20 -10.75
CA ILE A 69 -3.93 7.45 -10.86
C ILE A 69 -3.00 7.40 -12.07
N THR A 70 -2.21 6.34 -12.19
CA THR A 70 -1.25 6.22 -13.30
C THR A 70 -1.95 6.22 -14.66
N LYS A 71 -3.16 5.65 -14.76
CA LYS A 71 -3.95 5.71 -15.99
C LYS A 71 -4.54 7.10 -16.27
N LEU A 72 -5.01 7.81 -15.25
CA LEU A 72 -5.59 9.14 -15.42
C LEU A 72 -4.54 10.23 -15.69
N ALA A 73 -3.33 10.03 -15.18
CA ALA A 73 -2.19 10.93 -15.28
C ALA A 73 -1.19 10.51 -16.37
N GLU A 74 -1.49 9.48 -17.18
CA GLU A 74 -0.61 8.98 -18.25
C GLU A 74 -0.06 10.12 -19.13
N GLY A 75 1.27 10.19 -19.24
CA GLY A 75 1.97 11.22 -20.02
C GLY A 75 2.11 12.59 -19.33
N LEU A 76 1.53 12.79 -18.14
CA LEU A 76 1.78 14.02 -17.37
C LEU A 76 3.20 14.01 -16.79
N LYS A 77 3.83 15.17 -16.82
CA LYS A 77 5.05 15.45 -16.04
C LYS A 77 4.64 16.02 -14.70
N ILE A 78 5.11 15.37 -13.64
CA ILE A 78 4.77 15.72 -12.27
C ILE A 78 6.01 16.31 -11.63
N ASP A 79 5.83 17.42 -10.92
CA ASP A 79 6.94 18.09 -10.24
C ASP A 79 7.56 17.18 -9.18
N GLU A 80 8.89 17.23 -9.07
CA GLU A 80 9.59 16.57 -7.98
C GLU A 80 9.35 17.33 -6.68
N ILE A 81 8.75 16.65 -5.70
CA ILE A 81 8.69 17.14 -4.33
C ILE A 81 9.83 16.55 -3.51
N LYS A 82 10.28 17.31 -2.50
CA LYS A 82 11.23 16.79 -1.51
C LYS A 82 10.63 15.59 -0.79
N ASN A 83 11.34 14.47 -0.89
CA ASN A 83 11.00 13.24 -0.18
C ASN A 83 11.66 13.28 1.20
N ASN A 84 10.86 13.50 2.23
CA ASN A 84 11.28 13.36 3.62
C ASN A 84 10.37 12.35 4.28
N LEU A 85 10.95 11.40 5.01
CA LEU A 85 10.17 10.52 5.86
C LEU A 85 9.53 11.35 6.97
N ASP A 86 8.26 11.04 7.25
CA ASP A 86 7.54 11.60 8.38
C ASP A 86 8.25 11.19 9.67
N GLN A 87 8.57 12.14 10.54
CA GLN A 87 9.28 11.87 11.79
C GLN A 87 8.51 10.89 12.68
N LYS A 88 7.18 11.00 12.73
CA LYS A 88 6.34 10.07 13.49
C LYS A 88 6.42 8.66 12.90
N PHE A 89 6.51 8.53 11.57
CA PHE A 89 6.72 7.22 10.94
C PHE A 89 8.06 6.61 11.37
N VAL A 90 9.14 7.40 11.34
CA VAL A 90 10.48 6.93 11.76
C VAL A 90 10.46 6.48 13.22
N GLU A 91 9.87 7.27 14.11
CA GLU A 91 9.72 6.92 15.53
C GLU A 91 8.95 5.60 15.72
N LEU A 92 7.87 5.38 14.98
CA LEU A 92 7.09 4.14 15.07
C LEU A 92 7.91 2.93 14.60
N ILE A 93 8.67 3.07 13.51
CA ILE A 93 9.56 2.01 13.01
C ILE A 93 10.66 1.68 14.02
N ASP A 94 11.32 2.68 14.59
CA ASP A 94 12.40 2.50 15.58
C ASP A 94 11.91 1.81 16.86
N ASN A 95 10.62 1.96 17.19
CA ASN A 95 9.97 1.28 18.32
C ASN A 95 9.26 -0.03 17.93
N CYS A 96 9.52 -0.57 16.73
CA CYS A 96 8.91 -1.79 16.20
C CYS A 96 7.36 -1.75 16.14
N ARG A 97 6.76 -0.55 16.07
CA ARG A 97 5.31 -0.31 15.91
C ARG A 97 4.92 -0.28 14.43
N TYR A 98 5.22 -1.36 13.72
CA TYR A 98 5.01 -1.46 12.27
C TYR A 98 3.54 -1.32 11.87
N ASP A 99 2.63 -1.85 12.67
CA ASP A 99 1.20 -1.79 12.43
C ASP A 99 0.72 -0.34 12.38
N GLU A 100 1.13 0.48 13.35
CA GLU A 100 0.82 1.90 13.41
C GLU A 100 1.55 2.69 12.31
N ALA A 101 2.82 2.39 12.04
CA ALA A 101 3.60 3.06 11.02
C ALA A 101 2.96 2.90 9.63
N ILE A 102 2.55 1.68 9.28
CA ILE A 102 1.84 1.40 8.03
C ILE A 102 0.45 2.05 8.05
N GLY A 103 -0.26 2.01 9.18
CA GLY A 103 -1.55 2.68 9.34
C GLY A 103 -1.47 4.17 9.01
N LEU A 104 -0.45 4.85 9.55
CA LEU A 104 -0.16 6.26 9.29
C LEU A 104 0.01 6.54 7.79
N VAL A 105 0.77 5.69 7.09
CA VAL A 105 1.02 5.83 5.64
C VAL A 105 -0.27 5.67 4.84
N PHE A 106 -1.07 4.64 5.16
CA PHE A 106 -2.34 4.39 4.50
C PHE A 106 -3.32 5.54 4.72
N GLU A 107 -3.44 6.03 5.96
CA GLU A 107 -4.30 7.16 6.28
C GLU A 107 -3.86 8.45 5.58
N LYS A 108 -2.59 8.85 5.75
CA LYS A 108 -2.10 10.14 5.28
C LYS A 108 -2.02 10.26 3.76
N PHE A 109 -1.70 9.18 3.06
CA PHE A 109 -1.37 9.26 1.63
C PHE A 109 -2.33 8.46 0.74
N VAL A 110 -2.70 7.24 1.14
CA VAL A 110 -3.53 6.35 0.30
C VAL A 110 -5.00 6.75 0.40
N ASN A 111 -5.54 6.81 1.62
CA ASN A 111 -6.96 7.07 1.88
C ASN A 111 -7.34 8.52 1.53
N THR A 112 -6.50 9.49 1.86
CA THR A 112 -6.67 10.91 1.45
C THR A 112 -6.71 11.06 -0.06
N SER A 113 -5.84 10.37 -0.80
CA SER A 113 -5.83 10.40 -2.26
C SER A 113 -7.07 9.76 -2.85
N ASN A 114 -7.52 8.62 -2.32
CA ASN A 114 -8.80 8.00 -2.71
C ASN A 114 -9.98 8.95 -2.49
N ALA A 115 -10.05 9.57 -1.31
CA ALA A 115 -11.10 10.53 -0.98
C ALA A 115 -11.07 11.72 -1.95
N LYS A 116 -9.88 12.28 -2.22
CA LYS A 116 -9.72 13.44 -3.11
C LYS A 116 -10.11 13.12 -4.56
N LEU A 117 -9.74 11.95 -5.07
CA LEU A 117 -10.16 11.49 -6.40
C LEU A 117 -11.69 11.38 -6.50
N ASN A 118 -12.35 10.87 -5.45
CA ASN A 118 -13.80 10.72 -5.45
C ASN A 118 -14.55 12.05 -5.26
N GLU A 119 -13.95 13.00 -4.55
CA GLU A 119 -14.46 14.37 -4.39
C GLU A 119 -14.40 15.15 -5.71
N VAL A 120 -13.23 15.14 -6.38
CA VAL A 120 -13.00 15.94 -7.59
C VAL A 120 -13.51 15.23 -8.85
N THR A 121 -13.57 13.90 -8.84
CA THR A 121 -13.96 13.07 -9.99
C THR A 121 -13.21 13.42 -11.30
N PRO A 122 -11.86 13.42 -11.31
CA PRO A 122 -11.08 13.93 -12.43
C PRO A 122 -11.37 13.25 -13.77
N TRP A 123 -11.89 12.02 -13.77
CA TRP A 123 -12.31 11.31 -14.99
C TRP A 123 -13.48 11.97 -15.73
N LYS A 124 -14.20 12.90 -15.10
CA LYS A 124 -15.26 13.70 -15.73
C LYS A 124 -14.77 15.04 -16.27
N LEU A 125 -13.51 15.41 -15.99
CA LEU A 125 -12.90 16.66 -16.42
C LEU A 125 -12.08 16.43 -17.69
N GLU A 126 -12.01 17.46 -18.53
CA GLU A 126 -11.15 17.48 -19.72
C GLU A 126 -9.68 17.32 -19.35
N LYS A 127 -8.86 16.82 -20.29
CA LYS A 127 -7.46 16.47 -20.01
C LYS A 127 -6.59 17.66 -19.61
N ASP A 128 -6.88 18.83 -20.15
CA ASP A 128 -6.19 20.10 -19.92
C ASP A 128 -6.83 20.96 -18.82
N ASP A 129 -7.89 20.46 -18.16
CA ASP A 129 -8.53 21.17 -17.06
C ASP A 129 -7.53 21.37 -15.90
N PRO A 130 -7.28 22.62 -15.46
CA PRO A 130 -6.33 22.89 -14.37
C PRO A 130 -6.64 22.14 -13.08
N LYS A 131 -7.92 21.95 -12.73
CA LYS A 131 -8.32 21.20 -11.52
C LYS A 131 -8.03 19.72 -11.65
N ARG A 132 -8.16 19.16 -12.86
CA ARG A 132 -7.78 17.77 -13.14
C ARG A 132 -6.28 17.58 -12.94
N ILE A 133 -5.47 18.48 -13.49
CA ILE A 133 -4.01 18.42 -13.37
C ILE A 133 -3.59 18.60 -11.91
N GLU A 134 -4.18 19.56 -11.20
CA GLU A 134 -3.91 19.82 -9.78
C GLU A 134 -4.18 18.58 -8.91
N VAL A 135 -5.35 17.96 -9.04
CA VAL A 135 -5.69 16.78 -8.21
C VAL A 135 -4.81 15.58 -8.55
N LEU A 136 -4.46 15.38 -9.82
CA LEU A 136 -3.58 14.28 -10.23
C LEU A 136 -2.15 14.50 -9.71
N ASN A 137 -1.62 15.73 -9.78
CA ASN A 137 -0.34 16.09 -9.17
C ASN A 137 -0.32 15.80 -7.67
N TYR A 138 -1.36 16.23 -6.95
CA TYR A 138 -1.52 15.94 -5.52
C TYR A 138 -1.48 14.43 -5.22
N CYS A 139 -2.29 13.65 -5.96
CA CYS A 139 -2.39 12.21 -5.75
C CYS A 139 -1.11 11.45 -6.13
N VAL A 140 -0.42 11.82 -7.21
CA VAL A 140 0.87 11.23 -7.59
C VAL A 140 1.92 11.50 -6.50
N ASN A 141 1.98 12.73 -6.01
CA ASN A 141 2.90 13.11 -4.94
C ASN A 141 2.66 12.32 -3.65
N ASN A 142 1.40 12.12 -3.28
CA ASN A 142 1.06 11.24 -2.15
C ASN A 142 1.48 9.78 -2.39
N LEU A 143 1.32 9.25 -3.61
CA LEU A 143 1.79 7.89 -3.91
C LEU A 143 3.31 7.76 -3.84
N LYS A 144 4.07 8.78 -4.28
CA LYS A 144 5.54 8.83 -4.11
C LYS A 144 5.91 8.83 -2.62
N GLN A 145 5.22 9.62 -1.81
CA GLN A 145 5.42 9.61 -0.35
C GLN A 145 5.10 8.24 0.24
N ALA A 146 3.94 7.65 -0.10
CA ALA A 146 3.58 6.32 0.37
C ALA A 146 4.65 5.27 0.01
N ALA A 147 5.13 5.26 -1.24
CA ALA A 147 6.17 4.35 -1.68
C ALA A 147 7.48 4.53 -0.90
N ASN A 148 7.93 5.77 -0.69
CA ASN A 148 9.15 6.03 0.08
C ASN A 148 9.08 5.51 1.52
N HIS A 149 7.94 5.69 2.19
CA HIS A 149 7.73 5.18 3.55
C HIS A 149 7.63 3.66 3.56
N LEU A 150 6.91 3.08 2.60
CA LEU A 150 6.74 1.63 2.50
C LEU A 150 8.00 0.91 2.05
N ASN A 151 9.03 1.59 1.53
CA ASN A 151 10.25 0.96 1.05
C ASN A 151 10.97 0.09 2.11
N SER A 152 10.87 0.42 3.40
CA SER A 152 11.43 -0.40 4.48
C SER A 152 10.65 -1.71 4.72
N ILE A 153 9.41 -1.80 4.24
CA ILE A 153 8.49 -2.91 4.51
C ILE A 153 8.11 -3.69 3.24
N MET A 154 7.86 -3.01 2.13
CA MET A 154 7.50 -3.55 0.81
C MET A 154 8.38 -2.91 -0.28
N PRO A 155 9.68 -3.26 -0.34
CA PRO A 155 10.65 -2.61 -1.23
C PRO A 155 10.34 -2.79 -2.71
N GLU A 156 9.88 -3.96 -3.14
CA GLU A 156 9.58 -4.22 -4.56
C GLU A 156 8.36 -3.41 -5.01
N THR A 157 7.32 -3.39 -4.18
CA THR A 157 6.11 -2.57 -4.39
C THR A 157 6.45 -1.10 -4.44
N ALA A 158 7.25 -0.61 -3.48
CA ALA A 158 7.68 0.78 -3.43
C ALA A 158 8.40 1.18 -4.71
N GLN A 159 9.36 0.37 -5.16
CA GLN A 159 10.09 0.63 -6.39
C GLN A 159 9.17 0.60 -7.62
N ASN A 160 8.25 -0.36 -7.70
CA ASN A 160 7.27 -0.44 -8.79
C ASN A 160 6.38 0.81 -8.85
N ILE A 161 5.95 1.34 -7.70
CA ILE A 161 5.18 2.59 -7.64
C ILE A 161 6.04 3.79 -8.09
N LEU A 162 7.28 3.91 -7.59
CA LEU A 162 8.17 5.01 -7.94
C LEU A 162 8.51 5.03 -9.44
N ASN A 163 8.72 3.85 -10.05
CA ASN A 163 9.01 3.71 -11.48
C ASN A 163 7.87 4.24 -12.37
N CYS A 164 6.61 4.15 -11.92
CA CYS A 164 5.47 4.72 -12.64
C CYS A 164 5.53 6.25 -12.75
N PHE A 165 6.30 6.91 -11.90
CA PHE A 165 6.38 8.38 -11.79
C PHE A 165 7.79 8.92 -12.08
N ASP A 166 8.67 8.08 -12.62
CA ASP A 166 9.98 8.49 -13.09
C ASP A 166 9.84 9.11 -14.49
N GLY A 167 9.95 10.44 -14.54
CA GLY A 167 9.71 11.24 -15.74
C GLY A 167 8.22 11.47 -16.02
N GLU A 168 7.78 11.10 -17.22
CA GLU A 168 6.35 11.09 -17.57
C GLU A 168 5.65 9.88 -16.93
N VAL A 169 4.45 10.11 -16.41
CA VAL A 169 3.70 9.04 -15.73
C VAL A 169 3.40 7.90 -16.70
N ARG A 170 3.75 6.68 -16.27
CA ARG A 170 3.54 5.43 -17.00
C ARG A 170 2.57 4.52 -16.23
N PRO A 171 1.48 4.05 -16.85
CA PRO A 171 0.60 3.05 -16.27
C PRO A 171 1.33 1.74 -15.94
N LEU A 172 0.86 1.06 -14.89
CA LEU A 172 1.28 -0.30 -14.59
C LEU A 172 0.85 -1.26 -15.71
N GLU A 173 1.76 -2.14 -16.15
CA GLU A 173 1.44 -3.20 -17.11
C GLU A 173 0.63 -4.34 -16.46
N LYS A 174 0.86 -4.59 -15.17
CA LYS A 174 0.20 -5.62 -14.38
C LYS A 174 -0.23 -5.04 -13.04
N PRO A 175 -1.33 -5.53 -12.45
CA PRO A 175 -1.72 -5.14 -11.09
C PRO A 175 -0.58 -5.40 -10.10
N LEU A 176 -0.31 -4.46 -9.19
CA LEU A 176 0.67 -4.63 -8.11
C LEU A 176 0.34 -5.83 -7.22
N PHE A 177 -0.96 -6.05 -6.99
CA PHE A 177 -1.48 -7.07 -6.10
C PHE A 177 -2.65 -7.78 -6.78
N PRO A 178 -2.43 -8.97 -7.37
CA PRO A 178 -3.50 -9.80 -7.91
C PRO A 178 -4.47 -10.20 -6.79
N ARG A 179 -5.78 -10.14 -7.02
CA ARG A 179 -6.77 -10.60 -6.03
C ARG A 179 -6.68 -12.11 -5.86
N ILE A 180 -6.92 -12.57 -4.64
CA ILE A 180 -6.81 -13.98 -4.21
C ILE A 180 -8.12 -14.45 -3.59
#